data_AF-A0AAU5VRH5-F1
#
_entry.id   AF-A0AAU5VRH5-F1
#
_cell.length_a   1.000
_cell.length_b   1.000
_cell.length_c   1.000
_cell.angle_alpha   90.00
_cell.angle_beta   90.00
_cell.angle_gamma   90.00
#
_symmetry.space_group_name_H-M   'P 1'
#
loop_
_entity.id
_entity.type
_entity.pdbx_description
1 polymer ?
#
loop_
_entity_poly.entity_id
_entity_poly.type
_entity_poly.pdbx_seq_one_letter_code
_entity_poly.pdbx_strand_id
1 'polypeptide(L)'
;MDTTGTLDEALQRLHVSGPERLGRLTNHAPMAIEALAANGQASAVHRWLDLYAAKLEEFPAGVEPVTETNWRSALGDPRRAADWIGYFGRELEEHPWREVLTLWWPRLLPGMYGGSTHPVIRVGHAVRTLLAGEETGPRLTELAHGLGYWAARHHPMTELMPVPAADSAAAALDAVAPVGEREGGFPARLGRVRSLPVWASAVTDPAEARSRLTELVRAATHRYATHGHGEETMLVHAATAPNAVLRTLPALPAALWVPSLHAAWTASAAVTAMYAPDAPVAYVPPGRITPEEVVERALAHGDEHVIKLTDTAMDFGDERALAAALRAIELSEPLR
;
A
#
# COMPACT_ATOMS: atom_id res chain seq x y z
N MET A 1 20.18 0.30 4.35
CA MET A 1 19.39 -0.32 5.43
C MET A 1 19.76 0.33 6.73
N ASP A 2 18.77 0.62 7.56
CA ASP A 2 18.99 1.14 8.91
C ASP A 2 19.60 0.05 9.80
N THR A 3 20.84 0.26 10.24
CA THR A 3 21.56 -0.56 11.23
C THR A 3 21.61 0.09 12.61
N THR A 4 20.97 1.25 12.77
CA THR A 4 21.01 2.05 14.01
C THR A 4 20.01 1.59 15.06
N GLY A 5 19.02 0.76 14.68
CA GLY A 5 17.91 0.34 15.53
C GLY A 5 16.73 1.33 15.57
N THR A 6 16.86 2.50 14.93
CA THR A 6 15.85 3.56 14.94
C THR A 6 14.49 3.08 14.43
N LEU A 7 14.45 2.34 13.32
CA LEU A 7 13.20 1.78 12.80
C LEU A 7 12.52 0.84 13.81
N ASP A 8 13.29 -0.02 14.46
CA ASP A 8 12.77 -1.01 15.40
C ASP A 8 12.20 -0.33 16.66
N GLU A 9 12.88 0.68 17.20
CA GLU A 9 12.39 1.51 18.31
C GLU A 9 11.11 2.26 17.93
N ALA A 10 11.04 2.80 16.71
CA ALA A 10 9.86 3.51 16.23
C ALA A 10 8.66 2.56 15.99
N LEU A 11 8.90 1.34 15.52
CA LEU A 11 7.88 0.31 15.41
C LEU A 11 7.32 -0.07 16.79
N GLN A 12 8.18 -0.30 17.79
CA GLN A 12 7.74 -0.59 19.17
C GLN A 12 6.83 0.52 19.74
N ARG A 13 7.18 1.79 19.49
CA ARG A 13 6.34 2.94 19.86
C ARG A 13 4.97 2.93 19.16
N LEU A 14 4.88 2.38 17.95
CA LEU A 14 3.64 2.32 17.16
C LEU A 14 2.77 1.12 17.48
N HIS A 15 3.33 0.02 17.96
CA HIS A 15 2.57 -1.21 18.24
C HIS A 15 1.57 -1.06 19.39
N VAL A 16 1.71 -0.03 20.22
CA VAL A 16 0.69 0.34 21.24
C VAL A 16 -0.48 1.14 20.67
N SER A 17 -0.45 1.50 19.39
CA SER A 17 -1.50 2.27 18.72
C SER A 17 -2.32 1.41 17.76
N GLY A 18 -3.59 1.74 17.60
CA GLY A 18 -4.49 1.04 16.69
C GLY A 18 -4.08 1.18 15.22
N PRO A 19 -4.60 0.29 14.34
CA PRO A 19 -4.35 0.38 12.91
C PRO A 19 -5.12 1.51 12.22
N GLU A 20 -6.02 2.20 12.93
CA GLU A 20 -6.88 3.25 12.41
C GLU A 20 -7.21 4.30 13.47
N ARG A 21 -7.68 5.46 12.99
CA ARG A 21 -8.31 6.54 13.74
C ARG A 21 -9.71 6.83 13.20
N LEU A 22 -10.60 7.37 14.03
CA LEU A 22 -11.98 7.74 13.68
C LEU A 22 -12.74 6.59 12.98
N GLY A 23 -12.44 5.35 13.39
CA GLY A 23 -13.06 4.10 12.92
C GLY A 23 -12.79 3.71 11.45
N ARG A 24 -11.99 4.47 10.69
CA ARG A 24 -11.74 4.16 9.26
C ARG A 24 -10.46 4.73 8.65
N LEU A 25 -9.86 5.75 9.25
CA LEU A 25 -8.70 6.42 8.67
C LEU A 25 -7.46 5.67 9.11
N THR A 26 -6.71 5.09 8.19
CA THR A 26 -5.57 4.24 8.52
C THR A 26 -4.50 4.99 9.34
N ASN A 27 -3.89 4.30 10.30
CA ASN A 27 -2.61 4.70 10.89
C ASN A 27 -1.50 4.46 9.86
N HIS A 28 -1.01 5.55 9.27
CA HIS A 28 -0.04 5.51 8.19
C HIS A 28 1.41 5.40 8.67
N ALA A 29 1.65 5.65 9.96
CA ALA A 29 3.00 5.82 10.50
C ALA A 29 3.94 4.66 10.22
N PRO A 30 3.57 3.37 10.37
CA PRO A 30 4.50 2.26 10.12
C PRO A 30 5.06 2.25 8.70
N MET A 31 4.23 2.60 7.71
CA MET A 31 4.64 2.67 6.31
C MET A 31 5.52 3.91 6.05
N ALA A 32 5.20 5.05 6.67
CA ALA A 32 5.95 6.28 6.50
C ALA A 32 7.34 6.22 7.15
N ILE A 33 7.44 5.71 8.39
CA ILE A 33 8.75 5.59 9.08
C ILE A 33 9.67 4.59 8.36
N GLU A 34 9.11 3.51 7.83
CA GLU A 34 9.87 2.52 7.08
C GLU A 34 10.33 3.09 5.74
N ALA A 35 9.47 3.83 5.04
CA ALA A 35 9.83 4.57 3.83
C ALA A 35 10.96 5.59 4.08
N LEU A 36 10.89 6.37 5.17
CA LEU A 36 11.95 7.30 5.55
C LEU A 36 13.27 6.57 5.84
N ALA A 37 13.23 5.50 6.65
CA ALA A 37 14.41 4.72 7.00
C ALA A 37 15.05 4.06 5.76
N ALA A 38 14.24 3.52 4.85
CA ALA A 38 14.70 2.91 3.60
C ALA A 38 15.41 3.92 2.68
N ASN A 39 14.99 5.18 2.70
CA ASN A 39 15.57 6.27 1.93
C ASN A 39 16.62 7.09 2.70
N GLY A 40 17.26 6.50 3.72
CA GLY A 40 18.38 7.12 4.45
C GLY A 40 18.00 8.21 5.45
N GLN A 41 16.71 8.41 5.70
CA GLN A 41 16.19 9.44 6.62
C GLN A 41 15.87 8.89 8.02
N ALA A 42 16.58 7.83 8.45
CA ALA A 42 16.37 7.20 9.75
C ALA A 42 16.47 8.20 10.91
N SER A 43 17.44 9.12 10.88
CA SER A 43 17.62 10.14 11.93
C SER A 43 16.42 11.08 12.14
N ALA A 44 15.52 11.19 11.16
CA ALA A 44 14.32 12.03 11.24
C ALA A 44 13.07 11.26 11.70
N VAL A 45 13.11 9.94 11.76
CA VAL A 45 11.94 9.06 12.02
C VAL A 45 11.23 9.43 13.32
N HIS A 46 11.96 9.55 14.44
CA HIS A 46 11.32 9.85 15.72
C HIS A 46 10.70 11.25 15.76
N ARG A 47 11.36 12.25 15.16
CA ARG A 47 10.82 13.61 15.05
C ARG A 47 9.55 13.63 14.21
N TRP A 48 9.55 12.94 13.07
CA TRP A 48 8.36 12.80 12.23
C TRP A 48 7.22 12.11 12.99
N LEU A 49 7.53 11.05 13.73
CA LEU A 49 6.56 10.31 14.54
C LEU A 49 5.95 11.18 15.66
N ASP A 50 6.74 12.05 16.29
CA ASP A 50 6.24 12.99 17.29
C ASP A 50 5.21 13.97 16.71
N LEU A 51 5.41 14.44 15.47
CA LEU A 51 4.43 15.27 14.75
C LEU A 51 3.17 14.47 14.37
N TYR A 52 3.35 13.22 13.96
CA TYR A 52 2.24 12.34 13.58
C TYR A 52 1.39 11.89 14.79
N ALA A 53 1.91 11.96 16.01
CA ALA A 53 1.30 11.38 17.21
C ALA A 53 -0.16 11.81 17.46
N ALA A 54 -0.55 13.04 17.07
CA ALA A 54 -1.92 13.52 17.20
C ALA A 54 -2.94 12.77 16.32
N LYS A 55 -2.48 12.01 15.32
CA LYS A 55 -3.30 11.13 14.46
C LYS A 55 -3.37 9.69 15.01
N LEU A 56 -2.66 9.35 16.08
CA LEU A 56 -2.69 8.00 16.66
C LEU A 56 -3.87 7.86 17.63
N GLU A 57 -4.52 6.70 17.57
CA GLU A 57 -5.54 6.29 18.53
C GLU A 57 -5.09 5.04 19.27
N GLU A 58 -5.67 4.82 20.45
CA GLU A 58 -5.38 3.68 21.31
C GLU A 58 -5.57 2.35 20.57
N PHE A 59 -4.78 1.35 20.95
CA PHE A 59 -4.96 0.00 20.42
C PHE A 59 -6.37 -0.52 20.79
N PRO A 60 -7.16 -1.04 19.82
CA PRO A 60 -8.52 -1.46 20.09
C PRO A 60 -8.56 -2.67 21.03
N ALA A 61 -9.63 -2.78 21.82
CA ALA A 61 -9.88 -3.99 22.61
C ALA A 61 -10.27 -5.18 21.71
N GLY A 62 -9.86 -6.38 22.12
CA GLY A 62 -10.32 -7.63 21.49
C GLY A 62 -11.80 -7.89 21.75
N VAL A 63 -12.44 -8.62 20.82
CA VAL A 63 -13.84 -9.04 20.95
C VAL A 63 -13.89 -10.54 21.28
N GLU A 64 -13.20 -11.35 20.48
CA GLU A 64 -13.13 -12.79 20.63
C GLU A 64 -11.86 -13.29 19.91
N PRO A 65 -11.04 -14.16 20.53
CA PRO A 65 -9.86 -14.69 19.85
C PRO A 65 -10.19 -15.34 18.50
N VAL A 66 -9.41 -14.99 17.46
CA VAL A 66 -9.43 -15.72 16.18
C VAL A 66 -8.66 -17.03 16.32
N THR A 67 -9.19 -18.10 15.74
CA THR A 67 -8.69 -19.48 15.81
C THR A 67 -8.80 -20.17 14.45
N GLU A 68 -8.15 -21.33 14.30
CA GLU A 68 -8.28 -22.19 13.12
C GLU A 68 -9.72 -22.59 12.77
N THR A 69 -10.62 -22.62 13.77
CA THR A 69 -12.02 -23.01 13.58
C THR A 69 -12.93 -21.85 13.21
N ASN A 70 -12.65 -20.62 13.67
CA ASN A 70 -13.52 -19.47 13.49
C ASN A 70 -12.99 -18.38 12.51
N TRP A 71 -11.77 -18.51 12.00
CA TRP A 71 -11.15 -17.44 11.20
C TRP A 71 -11.97 -17.02 9.98
N ARG A 72 -12.67 -17.96 9.33
CA ARG A 72 -13.48 -17.67 8.14
C ARG A 72 -14.65 -16.73 8.44
N SER A 73 -15.30 -16.88 9.60
CA SER A 73 -16.41 -16.01 10.00
C SER A 73 -15.94 -14.67 10.56
N ALA A 74 -14.70 -14.60 11.06
CA ALA A 74 -14.08 -13.35 11.52
C ALA A 74 -13.50 -12.50 10.39
N LEU A 75 -13.30 -13.06 9.19
CA LEU A 75 -12.65 -12.40 8.08
C LEU A 75 -13.51 -11.24 7.55
N GLY A 76 -12.91 -10.06 7.44
CA GLY A 76 -13.57 -8.85 6.95
C GLY A 76 -14.46 -8.14 7.97
N ASP A 77 -14.40 -8.49 9.27
CA ASP A 77 -15.04 -7.72 10.34
C ASP A 77 -14.06 -6.69 10.94
N PRO A 78 -14.28 -5.37 10.68
CA PRO A 78 -13.48 -4.29 11.24
C PRO A 78 -13.22 -4.32 12.74
N ARG A 79 -14.19 -4.83 13.50
CA ARG A 79 -14.17 -4.82 14.97
C ARG A 79 -13.19 -5.85 15.52
N ARG A 80 -12.81 -6.83 14.70
CA ARG A 80 -11.93 -7.95 15.06
C ARG A 80 -10.44 -7.63 14.82
N ALA A 81 -10.08 -6.36 14.62
CA ALA A 81 -8.70 -5.96 14.32
C ALA A 81 -7.70 -6.43 15.38
N ALA A 82 -7.98 -6.19 16.67
CA ALA A 82 -7.13 -6.67 17.76
C ALA A 82 -7.03 -8.21 17.80
N ASP A 83 -8.14 -8.90 17.56
CA ASP A 83 -8.18 -10.37 17.58
C ASP A 83 -7.36 -10.98 16.44
N TRP A 84 -7.44 -10.38 15.25
CA TRP A 84 -6.64 -10.77 14.09
C TRP A 84 -5.15 -10.48 14.29
N ILE A 85 -4.79 -9.30 14.82
CA ILE A 85 -3.39 -8.97 15.13
C ILE A 85 -2.84 -9.95 16.16
N GLY A 86 -3.60 -10.27 17.21
CA GLY A 86 -3.21 -11.26 18.21
C GLY A 86 -3.08 -12.68 17.65
N TYR A 87 -3.91 -13.06 16.67
CA TYR A 87 -3.78 -14.34 15.96
C TYR A 87 -2.48 -14.41 15.17
N PHE A 88 -2.19 -13.42 14.33
CA PHE A 88 -0.92 -13.42 13.58
C PHE A 88 0.31 -13.25 14.46
N GLY A 89 0.19 -12.59 15.61
CA GLY A 89 1.26 -12.54 16.62
C GLY A 89 1.66 -13.94 17.07
N ARG A 90 0.69 -14.78 17.44
CA ARG A 90 0.95 -16.18 17.83
C ARG A 90 1.49 -17.02 16.67
N GLU A 91 0.92 -16.89 15.47
CA GLU A 91 1.40 -17.61 14.29
C GLU A 91 2.87 -17.31 13.99
N LEU A 92 3.29 -16.05 14.16
CA LEU A 92 4.67 -15.62 13.90
C LEU A 92 5.64 -15.92 15.05
N GLU A 93 5.15 -16.25 16.25
CA GLU A 93 5.95 -16.80 17.34
C GLU A 93 6.22 -18.31 17.12
N GLU A 94 5.27 -19.02 16.51
CA GLU A 94 5.32 -20.49 16.34
C GLU A 94 5.91 -20.93 14.99
N HIS A 95 5.79 -20.10 13.96
CA HIS A 95 6.15 -20.46 12.58
C HIS A 95 7.04 -19.41 11.90
N PRO A 96 7.93 -19.83 10.97
CA PRO A 96 8.70 -18.90 10.16
C PRO A 96 7.79 -17.94 9.39
N TRP A 97 8.12 -16.64 9.39
CA TRP A 97 7.24 -15.62 8.82
C TRP A 97 6.91 -15.82 7.34
N ARG A 98 7.84 -16.41 6.55
CA ARG A 98 7.61 -16.75 5.14
C ARG A 98 6.56 -17.84 4.96
N GLU A 99 6.47 -18.78 5.90
CA GLU A 99 5.45 -19.84 5.87
C GLU A 99 4.06 -19.26 6.19
N VAL A 100 3.97 -18.42 7.24
CA VAL A 100 2.74 -17.71 7.59
C VAL A 100 2.27 -16.83 6.42
N LEU A 101 3.19 -16.05 5.83
CA LEU A 101 2.89 -15.21 4.67
C LEU A 101 2.43 -16.05 3.47
N THR A 102 3.12 -17.14 3.14
CA THR A 102 2.75 -18.03 2.04
C THR A 102 1.36 -18.64 2.23
N LEU A 103 1.03 -19.03 3.47
CA LEU A 103 -0.27 -19.60 3.81
C LEU A 103 -1.41 -18.59 3.67
N TRP A 104 -1.19 -17.36 4.14
CA TRP A 104 -2.23 -16.34 4.25
C TRP A 104 -2.35 -15.45 3.03
N TRP A 105 -1.29 -15.28 2.25
CA TRP A 105 -1.31 -14.46 1.03
C TRP A 105 -2.48 -14.81 0.10
N PRO A 106 -2.67 -16.06 -0.38
CA PRO A 106 -3.78 -16.39 -1.26
C PRO A 106 -5.16 -16.30 -0.57
N ARG A 107 -5.23 -16.34 0.77
CA ARG A 107 -6.48 -16.18 1.53
C ARG A 107 -6.91 -14.71 1.61
N LEU A 108 -5.95 -13.80 1.71
CA LEU A 108 -6.19 -12.37 1.88
C LEU A 108 -6.22 -11.58 0.57
N LEU A 109 -5.49 -12.06 -0.45
CA LEU A 109 -5.36 -11.43 -1.76
C LEU A 109 -6.72 -11.09 -2.41
N PRO A 110 -7.76 -11.95 -2.37
CA PRO A 110 -9.06 -11.63 -2.95
C PRO A 110 -9.73 -10.39 -2.35
N GLY A 111 -9.41 -10.04 -1.09
CA GLY A 111 -9.97 -8.90 -0.38
C GLY A 111 -9.00 -7.76 -0.10
N MET A 112 -7.89 -7.67 -0.85
CA MET A 112 -6.87 -6.61 -0.70
C MET A 112 -7.39 -5.19 -0.90
N TYR A 113 -8.60 -5.03 -1.42
CA TYR A 113 -9.20 -3.73 -1.77
C TYR A 113 -9.73 -2.98 -0.54
N GLY A 114 -10.02 -3.67 0.56
CA GLY A 114 -10.51 -3.02 1.77
C GLY A 114 -9.45 -2.19 2.50
N GLY A 115 -9.89 -1.30 3.39
CA GLY A 115 -8.99 -0.34 4.06
C GLY A 115 -8.29 0.61 3.09
N SER A 116 -8.89 0.88 1.92
CA SER A 116 -8.26 1.65 0.84
C SER A 116 -6.89 1.09 0.45
N THR A 117 -6.76 -0.24 0.36
CA THR A 117 -5.50 -0.97 0.09
C THR A 117 -4.37 -0.77 1.09
N HIS A 118 -4.56 0.00 2.16
CA HIS A 118 -3.52 0.18 3.18
C HIS A 118 -3.01 -1.11 3.82
N PRO A 119 -3.84 -2.14 4.08
CA PRO A 119 -3.32 -3.34 4.73
C PRO A 119 -2.23 -4.06 3.92
N VAL A 120 -2.41 -4.23 2.60
CA VAL A 120 -1.37 -4.84 1.75
C VAL A 120 -0.17 -3.91 1.60
N ILE A 121 -0.37 -2.59 1.61
CA ILE A 121 0.73 -1.61 1.63
C ILE A 121 1.57 -1.81 2.89
N ARG A 122 0.93 -1.85 4.07
CA ARG A 122 1.57 -2.10 5.36
C ARG A 122 2.36 -3.42 5.38
N VAL A 123 1.77 -4.50 4.87
CA VAL A 123 2.47 -5.79 4.71
C VAL A 123 3.68 -5.67 3.79
N GLY A 124 3.57 -4.99 2.66
CA GLY A 124 4.70 -4.81 1.74
C GLY A 124 5.88 -4.06 2.36
N HIS A 125 5.63 -3.02 3.17
CA HIS A 125 6.67 -2.32 3.92
C HIS A 125 7.30 -3.22 5.01
N ALA A 126 6.50 -4.01 5.73
CA ALA A 126 7.00 -4.98 6.71
C ALA A 126 7.88 -6.06 6.05
N VAL A 127 7.42 -6.63 4.94
CA VAL A 127 8.16 -7.65 4.18
C VAL A 127 9.45 -7.08 3.59
N ARG A 128 9.44 -5.84 3.06
CA ARG A 128 10.66 -5.18 2.58
C ARG A 128 11.71 -5.11 3.69
N THR A 129 11.30 -4.75 4.90
CA THR A 129 12.20 -4.66 6.06
C THR A 129 12.78 -6.03 6.45
N LEU A 130 11.93 -7.07 6.49
CA LEU A 130 12.33 -8.45 6.80
C LEU A 130 13.21 -9.10 5.72
N LEU A 131 13.01 -8.75 4.45
CA LEU A 131 13.85 -9.23 3.36
C LEU A 131 15.22 -8.56 3.34
N ALA A 132 15.27 -7.28 3.71
CA ALA A 132 16.50 -6.52 3.67
C ALA A 132 17.39 -6.86 4.87
N GLY A 133 16.87 -6.81 6.09
CA GLY A 133 17.67 -6.88 7.32
C GLY A 133 17.38 -8.09 8.20
N GLU A 134 17.77 -7.96 9.47
CA GLU A 134 17.57 -9.02 10.47
C GLU A 134 16.09 -9.19 10.84
N GLU A 135 15.75 -10.43 11.20
CA GLU A 135 14.43 -10.82 11.70
C GLU A 135 14.35 -10.47 13.20
N THR A 136 13.97 -9.24 13.50
CA THR A 136 13.83 -8.76 14.88
C THR A 136 12.37 -8.83 15.35
N GLY A 137 12.16 -8.89 16.67
CA GLY A 137 10.83 -8.90 17.29
C GLY A 137 9.90 -7.79 16.75
N PRO A 138 10.32 -6.50 16.77
CA PRO A 138 9.49 -5.41 16.24
C PRO A 138 9.10 -5.58 14.77
N ARG A 139 9.97 -6.13 13.93
CA ARG A 139 9.67 -6.33 12.49
C ARG A 139 8.66 -7.45 12.27
N LEU A 140 8.76 -8.53 13.04
CA LEU A 140 7.77 -9.62 13.05
C LEU A 140 6.42 -9.14 13.60
N THR A 141 6.43 -8.35 14.69
CA THR A 141 5.21 -7.71 15.22
C THR A 141 4.58 -6.79 14.19
N GLU A 142 5.36 -6.02 13.42
CA GLU A 142 4.80 -5.18 12.36
C GLU A 142 4.16 -5.99 11.23
N LEU A 143 4.73 -7.14 10.86
CA LEU A 143 4.10 -8.07 9.93
C LEU A 143 2.77 -8.61 10.50
N ALA A 144 2.72 -8.95 11.79
CA ALA A 144 1.49 -9.37 12.47
C ALA A 144 0.41 -8.28 12.40
N HIS A 145 0.79 -7.02 12.64
CA HIS A 145 -0.11 -5.89 12.55
C HIS A 145 -0.63 -5.69 11.12
N GLY A 146 0.23 -5.81 10.11
CA GLY A 146 -0.14 -5.71 8.70
C GLY A 146 -1.13 -6.80 8.27
N LEU A 147 -0.80 -8.07 8.56
CA LEU A 147 -1.66 -9.22 8.22
C LEU A 147 -2.99 -9.17 8.99
N GLY A 148 -2.96 -8.83 10.27
CA GLY A 148 -4.15 -8.73 11.10
C GLY A 148 -5.08 -7.60 10.64
N TYR A 149 -4.51 -6.45 10.28
CA TYR A 149 -5.28 -5.36 9.70
C TYR A 149 -5.90 -5.76 8.35
N TRP A 150 -5.17 -6.51 7.53
CA TRP A 150 -5.67 -7.00 6.25
C TRP A 150 -6.82 -7.97 6.43
N ALA A 151 -6.70 -8.93 7.36
CA ALA A 151 -7.79 -9.85 7.64
C ALA A 151 -9.04 -9.13 8.18
N ALA A 152 -8.88 -8.14 9.06
CA ALA A 152 -10.01 -7.35 9.60
C ALA A 152 -10.68 -6.44 8.54
N ARG A 153 -9.91 -5.93 7.57
CA ARG A 153 -10.41 -5.10 6.47
C ARG A 153 -10.61 -5.86 5.16
N HIS A 154 -10.52 -7.18 5.17
CA HIS A 154 -10.65 -8.00 3.98
C HIS A 154 -11.99 -7.71 3.28
N HIS A 155 -11.93 -7.13 2.09
CA HIS A 155 -13.11 -6.74 1.34
C HIS A 155 -12.93 -7.07 -0.15
N PRO A 156 -13.50 -8.19 -0.61
CA PRO A 156 -13.37 -8.60 -2.01
C PRO A 156 -14.24 -7.74 -2.92
N MET A 157 -13.76 -7.52 -4.13
CA MET A 157 -14.60 -7.00 -5.21
C MET A 157 -15.32 -8.19 -5.87
N THR A 158 -16.64 -8.08 -6.01
CA THR A 158 -17.48 -9.10 -6.64
C THR A 158 -18.13 -8.54 -7.91
N GLU A 159 -18.51 -9.41 -8.84
CA GLU A 159 -19.35 -9.06 -9.99
C GLU A 159 -18.73 -8.06 -10.99
N LEU A 160 -17.39 -8.05 -11.11
CA LEU A 160 -16.72 -7.23 -12.13
C LEU A 160 -16.94 -7.81 -13.52
N MET A 161 -17.51 -7.01 -14.42
CA MET A 161 -17.59 -7.33 -15.84
C MET A 161 -16.25 -7.02 -16.52
N PRO A 162 -15.58 -8.03 -17.10
CA PRO A 162 -14.33 -7.81 -17.81
C PRO A 162 -14.57 -7.00 -19.08
N VAL A 163 -13.74 -5.98 -19.33
CA VAL A 163 -13.67 -5.31 -20.65
C VAL A 163 -12.28 -5.48 -21.26
N PRO A 164 -12.12 -5.40 -22.59
CA PRO A 164 -10.81 -5.50 -23.23
C PRO A 164 -9.84 -4.44 -22.71
N ALA A 165 -8.62 -4.84 -22.38
CA ALA A 165 -7.53 -3.90 -22.06
C ALA A 165 -6.65 -3.64 -23.29
N ALA A 166 -5.92 -2.53 -23.24
CA ALA A 166 -4.82 -2.27 -24.14
C ALA A 166 -3.58 -3.10 -23.76
N ASP A 167 -2.57 -3.14 -24.65
CA ASP A 167 -1.41 -4.02 -24.48
C ASP A 167 -0.46 -3.60 -23.35
N SER A 168 -0.31 -2.28 -23.12
CA SER A 168 0.58 -1.74 -22.08
C SER A 168 -0.19 -1.32 -20.83
N ALA A 169 0.46 -1.33 -19.67
CA ALA A 169 -0.13 -0.89 -18.41
C ALA A 169 -0.62 0.56 -18.48
N ALA A 170 0.15 1.45 -19.12
CA ALA A 170 -0.21 2.87 -19.27
C ALA A 170 -1.49 3.03 -20.10
N ALA A 171 -1.55 2.40 -21.28
CA ALA A 171 -2.73 2.46 -22.13
C ALA A 171 -3.94 1.74 -21.49
N ALA A 172 -3.71 0.68 -20.71
CA ALA A 172 -4.77 0.01 -19.98
C ALA A 172 -5.35 0.91 -18.87
N LEU A 173 -4.50 1.68 -18.16
CA LEU A 173 -4.96 2.69 -17.19
C LEU A 173 -5.72 3.84 -17.86
N ASP A 174 -5.32 4.26 -19.06
CA ASP A 174 -6.05 5.26 -19.86
C ASP A 174 -7.44 4.75 -20.28
N ALA A 175 -7.59 3.45 -20.50
CA ALA A 175 -8.85 2.83 -20.89
C ALA A 175 -9.82 2.58 -19.72
N VAL A 176 -9.43 2.88 -18.48
CA VAL A 176 -10.30 2.72 -17.31
C VAL A 176 -11.41 3.76 -17.33
N ALA A 177 -12.66 3.30 -17.48
CA ALA A 177 -13.82 4.17 -17.38
C ALA A 177 -14.05 4.65 -15.92
N PRO A 178 -14.31 5.94 -15.70
CA PRO A 178 -14.63 6.44 -14.37
C PRO A 178 -15.99 5.93 -13.89
N VAL A 179 -16.16 5.84 -12.57
CA VAL A 179 -17.48 5.61 -11.96
C VAL A 179 -18.40 6.80 -12.24
N GLY A 180 -19.69 6.53 -12.51
CA GLY A 180 -20.65 7.58 -12.85
C GLY A 180 -20.93 8.56 -11.69
N GLU A 181 -20.97 8.07 -10.45
CA GLU A 181 -21.14 8.89 -9.24
C GLU A 181 -19.88 8.86 -8.37
N ARG A 182 -19.27 10.02 -8.17
CA ARG A 182 -18.03 10.21 -7.39
C ARG A 182 -18.27 10.66 -5.95
N GLU A 183 -19.51 10.72 -5.46
CA GLU A 183 -19.75 11.12 -4.07
C GLU A 183 -19.45 10.00 -3.05
N GLY A 184 -19.12 10.36 -1.82
CA GLY A 184 -18.86 9.41 -0.74
C GLY A 184 -17.43 8.89 -0.68
N GLY A 185 -17.14 8.17 0.40
CA GLY A 185 -15.80 7.62 0.68
C GLY A 185 -15.49 6.34 -0.10
N PHE A 186 -14.27 5.84 0.11
CA PHE A 186 -13.72 4.71 -0.63
C PHE A 186 -14.65 3.47 -0.73
N PRO A 187 -15.27 2.94 0.35
CA PRO A 187 -16.11 1.76 0.22
C PRO A 187 -17.34 1.97 -0.68
N ALA A 188 -17.95 3.16 -0.62
CA ALA A 188 -19.11 3.50 -1.44
C ALA A 188 -18.74 3.58 -2.92
N ARG A 189 -17.61 4.23 -3.25
CA ARG A 189 -17.10 4.30 -4.62
C ARG A 189 -16.66 2.92 -5.14
N LEU A 190 -16.02 2.11 -4.29
CA LEU A 190 -15.58 0.75 -4.66
C LEU A 190 -16.77 -0.12 -5.06
N GLY A 191 -17.87 -0.07 -4.29
CA GLY A 191 -19.11 -0.79 -4.61
C GLY A 191 -19.82 -0.34 -5.89
N ARG A 192 -19.39 0.78 -6.51
CA ARG A 192 -19.88 1.25 -7.81
C ARG A 192 -19.00 0.84 -8.98
N VAL A 193 -17.82 0.27 -8.74
CA VAL A 193 -16.96 -0.24 -9.82
C VAL A 193 -17.59 -1.52 -10.37
N ARG A 194 -18.14 -1.45 -11.58
CA ARG A 194 -18.84 -2.58 -12.24
C ARG A 194 -18.06 -3.24 -13.36
N SER A 195 -17.09 -2.56 -13.93
CA SER A 195 -16.27 -3.09 -15.03
C SER A 195 -14.87 -2.53 -14.98
N LEU A 196 -13.88 -3.37 -15.26
CA LEU A 196 -12.47 -2.97 -15.37
C LEU A 196 -11.84 -3.65 -16.59
N PRO A 197 -10.88 -2.99 -17.27
CA PRO A 197 -10.12 -3.64 -18.32
C PRO A 197 -9.38 -4.86 -17.77
N VAL A 198 -9.30 -5.93 -18.55
CA VAL A 198 -8.57 -7.15 -18.16
C VAL A 198 -7.17 -7.10 -18.75
N TRP A 199 -6.25 -6.50 -18.01
CA TRP A 199 -4.86 -6.39 -18.43
C TRP A 199 -4.03 -7.59 -17.96
N ALA A 200 -3.11 -8.03 -18.83
CA ALA A 200 -2.18 -9.13 -18.60
C ALA A 200 -2.82 -10.51 -18.26
N SER A 201 -4.07 -10.77 -18.66
CA SER A 201 -4.75 -12.06 -18.39
C SER A 201 -4.10 -13.29 -19.04
N ALA A 202 -3.33 -13.09 -20.12
CA ALA A 202 -2.63 -14.18 -20.80
C ALA A 202 -1.35 -14.62 -20.07
N VAL A 203 -0.89 -13.84 -19.07
CA VAL A 203 0.33 -14.13 -18.33
C VAL A 203 0.14 -15.36 -17.45
N THR A 204 0.96 -16.38 -17.67
CA THR A 204 1.01 -17.59 -16.85
C THR A 204 2.38 -17.83 -16.22
N ASP A 205 3.42 -17.19 -16.75
CA ASP A 205 4.79 -17.29 -16.26
C ASP A 205 5.05 -16.30 -15.10
N PRO A 206 5.62 -16.76 -13.96
CA PRO A 206 5.94 -15.88 -12.84
C PRO A 206 6.92 -14.74 -13.20
N ALA A 207 7.97 -14.99 -13.99
CA ALA A 207 8.93 -13.96 -14.32
C ALA A 207 8.31 -12.86 -15.19
N GLU A 208 7.45 -13.25 -16.14
CA GLU A 208 6.61 -12.31 -16.88
C GLU A 208 5.67 -11.55 -15.94
N ALA A 209 5.05 -12.22 -14.95
CA ALA A 209 4.15 -11.57 -14.00
C ALA A 209 4.86 -10.46 -13.19
N ARG A 210 6.09 -10.72 -12.74
CA ARG A 210 6.93 -9.71 -12.08
C ARG A 210 7.27 -8.54 -13.02
N SER A 211 7.60 -8.84 -14.28
CA SER A 211 7.88 -7.81 -15.30
C SER A 211 6.68 -6.90 -15.54
N ARG A 212 5.49 -7.49 -15.73
CA ARG A 212 4.23 -6.75 -15.87
C ARG A 212 3.88 -5.96 -14.62
N LEU A 213 4.05 -6.54 -13.44
CA LEU A 213 3.79 -5.79 -12.22
C LEU A 213 4.74 -4.58 -12.09
N THR A 214 6.01 -4.73 -12.49
CA THR A 214 6.96 -3.61 -12.56
C THR A 214 6.51 -2.54 -13.57
N GLU A 215 6.01 -2.95 -14.73
CA GLU A 215 5.42 -2.06 -15.75
C GLU A 215 4.24 -1.26 -15.18
N LEU A 216 3.33 -1.93 -14.45
CA LEU A 216 2.17 -1.32 -13.82
C LEU A 216 2.57 -0.27 -12.78
N VAL A 217 3.48 -0.60 -11.87
CA VAL A 217 3.92 0.34 -10.83
C VAL A 217 4.57 1.56 -11.47
N ARG A 218 5.42 1.39 -12.49
CA ARG A 218 6.04 2.51 -13.21
C ARG A 218 4.98 3.38 -13.89
N ALA A 219 4.04 2.76 -14.61
CA ALA A 219 2.99 3.46 -15.33
C ALA A 219 2.09 4.27 -14.38
N ALA A 220 1.65 3.67 -13.26
CA ALA A 220 0.83 4.35 -12.27
C ALA A 220 1.57 5.49 -11.56
N THR A 221 2.86 5.30 -11.25
CA THR A 221 3.70 6.35 -10.67
C THR A 221 3.84 7.53 -11.63
N HIS A 222 4.18 7.29 -12.90
CA HIS A 222 4.28 8.34 -13.92
C HIS A 222 2.94 9.04 -14.14
N ARG A 223 1.83 8.30 -14.14
CA ARG A 223 0.47 8.82 -14.33
C ARG A 223 0.09 9.84 -13.25
N TYR A 224 0.56 9.67 -12.02
CA TYR A 224 0.24 10.58 -10.91
C TYR A 224 0.64 12.03 -11.22
N ALA A 225 1.76 12.26 -11.93
CA ALA A 225 2.21 13.62 -12.27
C ALA A 225 1.16 14.45 -13.01
N THR A 226 0.32 13.82 -13.85
CA THR A 226 -0.70 14.53 -14.64
C THR A 226 -2.13 14.34 -14.15
N HIS A 227 -2.38 13.34 -13.29
CA HIS A 227 -3.72 12.99 -12.83
C HIS A 227 -3.94 13.22 -11.33
N GLY A 228 -2.87 13.34 -10.54
CA GLY A 228 -2.94 13.44 -9.07
C GLY A 228 -3.85 14.58 -8.59
N HIS A 229 -4.05 15.64 -9.39
CA HIS A 229 -4.92 16.76 -9.06
C HIS A 229 -6.42 16.41 -8.93
N GLY A 230 -6.84 15.24 -9.41
CA GLY A 230 -8.24 14.79 -9.25
C GLY A 230 -8.58 14.39 -7.81
N GLU A 231 -7.65 13.73 -7.13
CA GLU A 231 -7.72 13.40 -5.70
C GLU A 231 -6.30 13.00 -5.24
N GLU A 232 -5.59 13.97 -4.65
CA GLU A 232 -4.15 13.88 -4.40
C GLU A 232 -3.76 12.79 -3.41
N THR A 233 -4.69 12.46 -2.49
CA THR A 233 -4.47 11.45 -1.44
C THR A 233 -4.72 10.05 -1.99
N MET A 234 -5.89 9.82 -2.59
CA MET A 234 -6.35 8.50 -3.00
C MET A 234 -5.65 8.02 -4.26
N LEU A 235 -5.25 8.90 -5.18
CA LEU A 235 -4.57 8.48 -6.40
C LEU A 235 -3.16 7.92 -6.17
N VAL A 236 -2.51 8.19 -5.03
CA VAL A 236 -1.21 7.54 -4.73
C VAL A 236 -1.37 6.01 -4.64
N HIS A 237 -2.55 5.54 -4.23
CA HIS A 237 -2.84 4.11 -4.04
C HIS A 237 -2.79 3.31 -5.34
N ALA A 238 -2.99 3.96 -6.49
CA ALA A 238 -2.84 3.33 -7.79
C ALA A 238 -1.39 2.88 -8.04
N ALA A 239 -0.40 3.49 -7.38
CA ALA A 239 1.01 3.13 -7.48
C ALA A 239 1.53 2.40 -6.23
N THR A 240 1.16 2.82 -5.03
CA THR A 240 1.72 2.26 -3.79
C THR A 240 1.21 0.85 -3.49
N ALA A 241 -0.04 0.53 -3.81
CA ALA A 241 -0.60 -0.82 -3.61
C ALA A 241 0.05 -1.88 -4.52
N PRO A 242 0.15 -1.70 -5.86
CA PRO A 242 0.88 -2.64 -6.69
C PRO A 242 2.38 -2.69 -6.34
N ASN A 243 2.99 -1.59 -5.87
CA ASN A 243 4.39 -1.62 -5.46
C ASN A 243 4.61 -2.48 -4.20
N ALA A 244 3.71 -2.39 -3.23
CA ALA A 244 3.76 -3.25 -2.04
C ALA A 244 3.68 -4.73 -2.41
N VAL A 245 2.82 -5.08 -3.36
CA VAL A 245 2.74 -6.45 -3.92
C VAL A 245 4.06 -6.82 -4.61
N LEU A 246 4.61 -5.93 -5.45
CA LEU A 246 5.87 -6.16 -6.18
C LEU A 246 7.03 -6.45 -5.22
N ARG A 247 7.15 -5.64 -4.17
CA ARG A 247 8.17 -5.77 -3.11
C ARG A 247 8.00 -7.04 -2.27
N THR A 248 6.80 -7.61 -2.26
CA THR A 248 6.51 -8.86 -1.52
C THR A 248 6.82 -10.12 -2.32
N LEU A 249 6.81 -10.06 -3.66
CA LEU A 249 7.04 -11.24 -4.52
C LEU A 249 8.29 -12.07 -4.15
N PRO A 250 9.47 -11.48 -3.82
CA PRO A 250 10.65 -12.26 -3.45
C PRO A 250 10.50 -13.12 -2.18
N ALA A 251 9.51 -12.82 -1.32
CA ALA A 251 9.20 -13.61 -0.14
C ALA A 251 8.20 -14.74 -0.40
N LEU A 252 7.59 -14.79 -1.60
CA LEU A 252 6.51 -15.71 -1.95
C LEU A 252 6.97 -16.78 -2.94
N PRO A 253 6.39 -18.00 -2.89
CA PRO A 253 6.52 -18.97 -3.96
C PRO A 253 6.08 -18.40 -5.31
N ALA A 254 6.79 -18.77 -6.38
CA ALA A 254 6.55 -18.27 -7.74
C ALA A 254 5.10 -18.50 -8.23
N ALA A 255 4.44 -19.56 -7.78
CA ALA A 255 3.04 -19.86 -8.09
C ALA A 255 2.05 -18.75 -7.63
N LEU A 256 2.44 -17.91 -6.67
CA LEU A 256 1.61 -16.81 -6.18
C LEU A 256 1.82 -15.50 -6.96
N TRP A 257 2.78 -15.42 -7.89
CA TRP A 257 3.13 -14.15 -8.54
C TRP A 257 2.09 -13.71 -9.58
N VAL A 258 1.59 -14.65 -10.40
CA VAL A 258 0.52 -14.40 -11.38
C VAL A 258 -0.78 -13.90 -10.72
N PRO A 259 -1.35 -14.58 -9.70
CA PRO A 259 -2.54 -14.05 -9.03
C PRO A 259 -2.29 -12.70 -8.34
N SER A 260 -1.06 -12.47 -7.85
CA SER A 260 -0.66 -11.18 -7.26
C SER A 260 -0.67 -10.05 -8.29
N LEU A 261 -0.18 -10.30 -9.51
CA LEU A 261 -0.28 -9.34 -10.62
C LEU A 261 -1.73 -8.95 -10.89
N HIS A 262 -2.64 -9.92 -11.01
CA HIS A 262 -4.04 -9.63 -11.33
C HIS A 262 -4.75 -8.83 -10.24
N ALA A 263 -4.49 -9.15 -8.97
CA ALA A 263 -5.06 -8.41 -7.85
C ALA A 263 -4.49 -6.97 -7.77
N ALA A 264 -3.19 -6.81 -8.00
CA ALA A 264 -2.52 -5.51 -8.04
C ALA A 264 -3.01 -4.63 -9.21
N TRP A 265 -3.22 -5.21 -10.39
CA TRP A 265 -3.88 -4.55 -11.51
C TRP A 265 -5.28 -4.08 -11.14
N THR A 266 -6.09 -4.97 -10.57
CA THR A 266 -7.48 -4.67 -10.17
C THR A 266 -7.52 -3.51 -9.18
N ALA A 267 -6.62 -3.49 -8.19
CA ALA A 267 -6.52 -2.38 -7.24
C ALA A 267 -6.20 -1.05 -7.94
N SER A 268 -5.22 -1.05 -8.85
CA SER A 268 -4.79 0.15 -9.58
C SER A 268 -5.89 0.69 -10.50
N ALA A 269 -6.57 -0.21 -11.22
CA ALA A 269 -7.67 0.13 -12.11
C ALA A 269 -8.90 0.61 -11.32
N ALA A 270 -9.23 -0.01 -10.19
CA ALA A 270 -10.33 0.43 -9.34
C ALA A 270 -10.08 1.85 -8.78
N VAL A 271 -8.89 2.13 -8.23
CA VAL A 271 -8.52 3.47 -7.76
C VAL A 271 -8.62 4.49 -8.89
N THR A 272 -8.12 4.14 -10.08
CA THR A 272 -8.23 4.99 -11.28
C THR A 272 -9.69 5.28 -11.62
N ALA A 273 -10.56 4.27 -11.65
CA ALA A 273 -11.99 4.45 -11.93
C ALA A 273 -12.69 5.36 -10.90
N MET A 274 -12.28 5.30 -9.64
CA MET A 274 -12.93 6.04 -8.54
C MET A 274 -12.48 7.50 -8.41
N TYR A 275 -11.25 7.82 -8.82
CA TYR A 275 -10.59 9.07 -8.45
C TYR A 275 -9.89 9.82 -9.59
N ALA A 276 -9.68 9.20 -10.75
CA ALA A 276 -9.02 9.91 -11.85
C ALA A 276 -9.86 11.11 -12.32
N PRO A 277 -9.21 12.25 -12.62
CA PRO A 277 -9.88 13.40 -13.21
C PRO A 277 -10.32 13.09 -14.64
N ASP A 278 -11.26 13.89 -15.17
CA ASP A 278 -11.79 13.72 -16.54
C ASP A 278 -10.72 13.96 -17.61
N ALA A 279 -9.73 14.80 -17.30
CA ALA A 279 -8.62 15.11 -18.19
C ALA A 279 -7.30 15.25 -17.43
N PRO A 280 -6.17 14.83 -18.03
CA PRO A 280 -4.85 15.09 -17.49
C PRO A 280 -4.53 16.58 -17.55
N VAL A 281 -3.77 17.06 -16.56
CA VAL A 281 -3.14 18.39 -16.61
C VAL A 281 -1.64 18.17 -16.78
N ALA A 282 -1.05 18.79 -17.79
CA ALA A 282 0.39 18.70 -18.02
C ALA A 282 1.14 19.24 -16.80
N TYR A 283 2.17 18.51 -16.37
CA TYR A 283 3.03 18.91 -15.28
C TYR A 283 4.48 18.94 -15.77
N VAL A 284 5.15 20.06 -15.50
CA VAL A 284 6.58 20.23 -15.78
C VAL A 284 7.21 20.60 -14.44
N PRO A 285 8.14 19.79 -13.92
CA PRO A 285 8.80 20.11 -12.65
C PRO A 285 9.58 21.42 -12.78
N PRO A 286 9.67 22.21 -11.70
CA PRO A 286 10.25 23.57 -11.72
C PRO A 286 11.76 23.62 -12.04
N GLY A 287 12.42 22.47 -12.17
CA GLY A 287 13.82 22.36 -12.54
C GLY A 287 14.30 20.91 -12.47
N ARG A 288 15.60 20.71 -12.75
CA ARG A 288 16.25 19.43 -12.46
C ARG A 288 16.37 19.28 -10.95
N ILE A 289 15.99 18.12 -10.45
CA ILE A 289 16.10 17.77 -9.04
C ILE A 289 16.73 16.37 -8.94
N THR A 290 17.54 16.17 -7.92
CA THR A 290 18.11 14.87 -7.58
C THR A 290 17.10 14.03 -6.78
N PRO A 291 17.18 12.69 -6.84
CA PRO A 291 16.38 11.81 -6.00
C PRO A 291 16.47 12.17 -4.51
N GLU A 292 17.68 12.48 -4.02
CA GLU A 292 17.94 12.84 -2.63
C GLU A 292 17.20 14.11 -2.23
N GLU A 293 17.24 15.16 -3.05
CA GLU A 293 16.50 16.41 -2.81
C GLU A 293 14.97 16.19 -2.80
N VAL A 294 14.44 15.26 -3.60
CA VAL A 294 13.00 14.92 -3.57
C VAL A 294 12.64 14.27 -2.24
N VAL A 295 13.45 13.33 -1.76
CA VAL A 295 13.25 12.66 -0.45
C VAL A 295 13.30 13.68 0.69
N GLU A 296 14.26 14.59 0.67
CA GLU A 296 14.38 15.66 1.68
C GLU A 296 13.16 16.58 1.69
N ARG A 297 12.64 16.95 0.51
CA ARG A 297 11.42 17.76 0.41
C ARG A 297 10.17 17.00 0.87
N ALA A 298 10.07 15.72 0.55
CA ALA A 298 8.97 14.88 1.03
C ALA A 298 9.00 14.74 2.56
N LEU A 299 10.19 14.56 3.15
CA LEU A 299 10.37 14.58 4.61
C LEU A 299 9.98 15.93 5.22
N ALA A 300 10.42 17.05 4.62
CA ALA A 300 10.08 18.39 5.09
C ALA A 300 8.58 18.70 4.98
N HIS A 301 7.91 18.14 3.96
CA HIS A 301 6.46 18.22 3.79
C HIS A 301 5.71 17.37 4.83
N GLY A 302 6.26 16.20 5.19
CA GLY A 302 5.81 15.36 6.29
C GLY A 302 4.54 14.56 6.05
N ASP A 303 3.75 14.86 5.01
CA ASP A 303 2.56 14.06 4.70
C ASP A 303 2.89 12.60 4.37
N GLU A 304 2.18 11.68 5.03
CA GLU A 304 2.35 10.24 4.89
C GLU A 304 2.12 9.70 3.46
N HIS A 305 1.22 10.30 2.66
CA HIS A 305 0.94 9.86 1.29
C HIS A 305 2.03 10.35 0.34
N VAL A 306 2.48 11.60 0.52
CA VAL A 306 3.64 12.16 -0.19
C VAL A 306 4.89 11.33 0.06
N ILE A 307 5.18 10.95 1.32
CA ILE A 307 6.32 10.10 1.67
C ILE A 307 6.24 8.73 0.98
N LYS A 308 5.09 8.04 1.06
CA LYS A 308 4.89 6.72 0.43
C LYS A 308 5.00 6.76 -1.10
N LEU A 309 4.45 7.79 -1.75
CA LEU A 309 4.56 7.95 -3.20
C LEU A 309 6.00 8.26 -3.60
N THR A 310 6.68 9.11 -2.85
CA THR A 310 8.10 9.43 -3.07
C THR A 310 8.95 8.17 -2.98
N ASP A 311 8.75 7.35 -1.95
CA ASP A 311 9.42 6.05 -1.79
C ASP A 311 9.11 5.08 -2.95
N THR A 312 7.90 5.10 -3.49
CA THR A 312 7.57 4.32 -4.71
C THR A 312 8.26 4.87 -5.95
N ALA A 313 8.38 6.19 -6.08
CA ALA A 313 9.08 6.81 -7.19
C ALA A 313 10.60 6.51 -7.19
N MET A 314 11.20 6.37 -6.01
CA MET A 314 12.63 6.05 -5.86
C MET A 314 13.00 4.68 -6.43
N ASP A 315 12.08 3.71 -6.51
CA ASP A 315 12.34 2.40 -7.13
C ASP A 315 12.67 2.51 -8.63
N PHE A 316 12.29 3.62 -9.28
CA PHE A 316 12.56 3.88 -10.69
C PHE A 316 13.56 5.00 -10.93
N GLY A 317 13.51 6.07 -10.12
CA GLY A 317 14.46 7.19 -10.16
C GLY A 317 14.51 8.00 -11.46
N ASP A 318 13.66 7.69 -12.44
CA ASP A 318 13.60 8.41 -13.71
C ASP A 318 12.88 9.76 -13.58
N GLU A 319 13.10 10.67 -14.54
CA GLU A 319 12.59 12.04 -14.48
C GLU A 319 11.06 12.12 -14.26
N ARG A 320 10.28 11.18 -14.81
CA ARG A 320 8.81 11.19 -14.66
C ARG A 320 8.39 10.70 -13.28
N ALA A 321 9.11 9.74 -12.71
CA ALA A 321 8.88 9.29 -11.33
C ALA A 321 9.19 10.43 -10.33
N LEU A 322 10.31 11.13 -10.51
CA LEU A 322 10.67 12.29 -9.67
C LEU A 322 9.66 13.43 -9.83
N ALA A 323 9.16 13.68 -11.05
CA ALA A 323 8.11 14.66 -11.29
C ALA A 323 6.80 14.30 -10.57
N ALA A 324 6.43 13.02 -10.51
CA ALA A 324 5.24 12.58 -9.77
C ALA A 324 5.35 12.85 -8.26
N ALA A 325 6.52 12.58 -7.67
CA ALA A 325 6.77 12.86 -6.26
C ALA A 325 6.73 14.38 -5.96
N LEU A 326 7.37 15.20 -6.80
CA LEU A 326 7.27 16.66 -6.72
C LEU A 326 5.83 17.15 -6.84
N ARG A 327 5.06 16.56 -7.76
CA ARG A 327 3.66 16.92 -7.94
C ARG A 327 2.82 16.61 -6.70
N ALA A 328 3.10 15.52 -5.99
CA ALA A 328 2.41 15.21 -4.73
C ALA A 328 2.71 16.27 -3.65
N ILE A 329 3.97 16.72 -3.55
CA ILE A 329 4.37 17.80 -2.63
C ILE A 329 3.62 19.11 -2.93
N GLU A 330 3.36 19.41 -4.21
CA GLU A 330 2.65 20.63 -4.61
C GLU A 330 1.13 20.57 -4.36
N LEU A 331 0.53 19.38 -4.47
CA LEU A 331 -0.91 19.21 -4.40
C LEU A 331 -1.42 18.99 -2.97
N SER A 332 -0.64 18.31 -2.13
CA SER A 332 -1.05 17.90 -0.78
C SER A 332 -0.84 18.99 0.26
N GLU A 333 -1.57 18.89 1.37
CA GLU A 333 -1.30 19.72 2.54
C GLU A 333 -0.16 19.11 3.39
N PRO A 334 0.80 19.92 3.88
CA PRO A 334 1.87 19.42 4.72
C PRO A 334 1.36 18.98 6.09
N LEU A 335 2.04 17.99 6.67
CA LEU A 335 1.82 17.60 8.06
C LEU A 335 2.22 18.79 8.96
N ARG A 336 1.28 19.29 9.75
CA ARG A 336 1.48 20.40 10.68
C ARG A 336 1.64 19.91 12.12
#